data_AF-A0A3D9IBW2-F1
#
_entry.id   AF-A0A3D9IBW2-F1
#
_cell.length_a   1.000
_cell.length_b   1.000
_cell.length_c   1.000
_cell.angle_alpha   90.00
_cell.angle_beta   90.00
_cell.angle_gamma   90.00
#
_symmetry.space_group_name_H-M   'P 1'
#
loop_
_entity.id
_entity.type
_entity.pdbx_description
1 polymer ?
#
loop_
_entity_poly.entity_id
_entity_poly.type
_entity_poly.pdbx_seq_one_letter_code
_entity_poly.pdbx_strand_id
1 'polypeptide(L)'
;MNLRWINFSLIVLLGLSLFPITALGASTPSFTIVVNKSTAGVGEEVSVTVRGDQIQDLYGYEIHLTYDPKHVRFKSASALWPGFSVPDSDDDGEVVFAHTKLGQTKGENGSLDIAKFSFIAKDSGDAAITLTRVKLVDSKIQSVVETSPSKAALQITPALPPTFTDINGHWARLAIEEATRIGFVSGYPDRTFRPNAKINRAEFAAMLARGVKLTAAGESRLDYADSDQIPKWAAPYVANATAAGAIVGYSDRTFRWSNNITRAEMTVMIIRASSLELSQGTPSGFADDGKIPVWAYDEVSTAKATGLIQGKSNNLFDSFGTASRAEAVTMILNLLHQSEK
;
A
#
# COMPACT_ATOMS: atom_id res chain seq x y z
N MET A 1 95.40 38.50 -33.15
CA MET A 1 94.07 38.89 -33.65
C MET A 1 93.70 37.89 -34.73
N ASN A 2 93.05 36.78 -34.36
CA ASN A 2 91.61 36.50 -34.51
C ASN A 2 91.19 36.44 -36.00
N LEU A 3 90.53 35.41 -36.55
CA LEU A 3 89.95 34.15 -36.05
C LEU A 3 89.42 33.35 -37.29
N ARG A 4 89.56 32.01 -37.29
CA ARG A 4 88.64 30.91 -37.78
C ARG A 4 87.98 31.01 -39.18
N TRP A 5 88.14 30.08 -40.14
CA TRP A 5 87.81 28.63 -40.25
C TRP A 5 86.34 28.22 -39.94
N ILE A 6 85.64 27.74 -40.99
CA ILE A 6 84.85 26.48 -41.08
C ILE A 6 83.29 26.47 -41.03
N ASN A 7 82.73 25.90 -42.12
CA ASN A 7 81.58 24.98 -42.32
C ASN A 7 80.10 25.41 -42.35
N PHE A 8 79.51 25.22 -43.55
CA PHE A 8 78.51 24.17 -43.88
C PHE A 8 77.63 23.67 -42.72
N SER A 9 76.38 24.17 -42.66
CA SER A 9 75.18 23.42 -42.24
C SER A 9 73.95 24.30 -42.43
N LEU A 10 73.31 24.18 -43.59
CA LEU A 10 72.04 24.83 -43.93
C LEU A 10 71.05 23.74 -44.33
N ILE A 11 70.66 22.87 -43.41
CA ILE A 11 69.54 21.91 -43.51
C ILE A 11 69.21 21.49 -42.06
N VAL A 12 67.91 21.44 -41.73
CA VAL A 12 67.30 21.01 -40.45
C VAL A 12 67.22 22.06 -39.33
N LEU A 13 66.30 23.03 -39.40
CA LEU A 13 65.72 23.65 -38.18
C LEU A 13 64.42 24.44 -38.41
N LEU A 14 63.48 23.90 -39.18
CA LEU A 14 62.09 24.43 -39.26
C LEU A 14 61.11 23.28 -39.51
N GLY A 15 60.98 22.42 -38.51
CA GLY A 15 60.11 21.24 -38.54
C GLY A 15 59.86 20.69 -37.15
N LEU A 16 59.63 21.56 -36.16
CA LEU A 16 59.23 21.17 -34.81
C LEU A 16 57.73 21.48 -34.64
N SER A 17 56.93 20.49 -35.05
CA SER A 17 55.74 20.02 -34.34
C SER A 17 54.81 21.05 -33.70
N LEU A 18 53.84 21.53 -34.47
CA LEU A 18 52.50 21.80 -33.94
C LEU A 18 51.73 20.48 -33.94
N PHE A 19 52.04 19.58 -33.00
CA PHE A 19 51.07 18.54 -32.67
C PHE A 19 49.92 19.22 -31.94
N PRO A 20 48.65 19.04 -32.36
CA PRO A 20 47.53 19.46 -31.53
C PRO A 20 47.68 18.74 -30.18
N ILE A 21 47.85 19.51 -29.10
CA ILE A 21 47.71 18.99 -27.75
C ILE A 21 46.24 18.60 -27.65
N THR A 22 45.94 17.33 -27.87
CA THR A 22 44.65 16.77 -27.46
C THR A 22 44.64 16.85 -25.95
N ALA A 23 43.98 17.86 -25.41
CA ALA A 23 43.58 17.85 -24.01
C ALA A 23 42.70 16.60 -23.84
N LEU A 24 43.28 15.54 -23.26
CA LEU A 24 42.52 14.44 -22.71
C LEU A 24 41.73 15.03 -21.55
N GLY A 25 40.51 15.50 -21.84
CA GLY A 25 39.58 15.92 -20.81
C GLY A 25 39.38 14.76 -19.84
N ALA A 26 39.52 15.03 -18.55
CA ALA A 26 39.12 14.07 -17.52
C ALA A 26 37.68 13.64 -17.82
N SER A 27 37.42 12.34 -17.84
CA SER A 27 36.09 11.81 -18.06
C SER A 27 35.15 12.35 -16.97
N THR A 28 34.07 13.00 -17.38
CA THR A 28 33.06 13.57 -16.48
C THR A 28 32.25 12.43 -15.87
N PRO A 29 32.00 12.44 -14.55
CA PRO A 29 31.17 11.43 -13.92
C PRO A 29 29.75 11.46 -14.51
N SER A 30 29.14 10.29 -14.67
CA SER A 30 27.77 10.17 -15.16
C SER A 30 26.96 9.26 -14.26
N PHE A 31 25.66 9.52 -14.13
CA PHE A 31 24.77 8.75 -13.26
C PHE A 31 23.57 8.22 -14.01
N THR A 32 23.24 6.96 -13.74
CA THR A 32 22.07 6.28 -14.27
C THR A 32 21.26 5.64 -13.16
N ILE A 33 19.99 5.37 -13.43
CA ILE A 33 19.15 4.58 -12.55
C ILE A 33 18.79 3.24 -13.19
N VAL A 34 18.92 2.19 -12.39
CA VAL A 34 18.59 0.82 -12.78
C VAL A 34 17.46 0.34 -11.89
N VAL A 35 16.34 -0.03 -12.51
CA VAL A 35 15.19 -0.57 -11.79
C VAL A 35 15.28 -2.09 -11.75
N ASN A 36 14.91 -2.70 -10.61
CA ASN A 36 14.93 -4.16 -10.48
C ASN A 36 13.84 -4.84 -11.34
N LYS A 37 12.73 -4.14 -11.60
CA LYS A 37 11.62 -4.59 -12.46
C LYS A 37 10.89 -3.39 -13.06
N SER A 38 10.52 -3.48 -14.34
CA SER A 38 9.75 -2.44 -15.05
C SER A 38 8.24 -2.56 -14.88
N THR A 39 7.76 -3.66 -14.27
CA THR A 39 6.35 -3.92 -13.98
C THR A 39 6.18 -4.34 -12.52
N ALA A 40 5.18 -3.81 -11.82
CA ALA A 40 4.87 -4.16 -10.43
C ALA A 40 3.37 -4.12 -10.16
N GLY A 41 2.83 -5.06 -9.39
CA GLY A 41 1.44 -4.98 -8.92
C GLY A 41 1.26 -3.94 -7.82
N VAL A 42 0.08 -3.33 -7.71
CA VAL A 42 -0.27 -2.51 -6.53
C VAL A 42 0.01 -3.30 -5.23
N GLY A 43 0.73 -2.66 -4.31
CA GLY A 43 1.21 -3.24 -3.05
C GLY A 43 2.61 -3.88 -3.12
N GLU A 44 3.15 -4.14 -4.32
CA GLU A 44 4.50 -4.66 -4.46
C GLU A 44 5.57 -3.58 -4.28
N GLU A 45 6.75 -4.00 -3.80
CA GLU A 45 7.93 -3.16 -3.72
C GLU A 45 8.72 -3.15 -5.03
N VAL A 46 9.15 -1.95 -5.45
CA VAL A 46 10.08 -1.69 -6.56
C VAL A 46 11.34 -1.07 -5.96
N SER A 47 12.50 -1.48 -6.46
CA SER A 47 13.78 -0.87 -6.08
C SER A 47 14.47 -0.23 -7.27
N VAL A 48 15.07 0.93 -7.02
CA VAL A 48 15.91 1.68 -7.96
C VAL A 48 17.31 1.80 -7.39
N THR A 49 18.31 1.41 -8.17
CA THR A 49 19.73 1.56 -7.84
C THR A 49 20.30 2.72 -8.65
N VAL A 50 20.97 3.65 -7.98
CA VAL A 50 21.74 4.73 -8.64
C VAL A 50 23.15 4.21 -8.88
N ARG A 51 23.56 4.18 -10.15
CA ARG A 51 24.90 3.78 -10.58
C ARG A 51 25.64 4.99 -11.11
N GLY A 52 26.87 5.18 -10.63
CA GLY A 52 27.79 6.16 -11.19
C GLY A 52 28.89 5.49 -12.01
N ASP A 53 29.31 6.16 -13.08
CA ASP A 53 30.42 5.77 -13.94
C ASP A 53 31.42 6.93 -14.05
N GLN A 54 32.70 6.61 -14.31
CA GLN A 54 33.80 7.60 -14.40
C GLN A 54 33.97 8.45 -13.13
N ILE A 55 33.62 7.89 -11.97
CA ILE A 55 33.77 8.54 -10.67
C ILE A 55 35.26 8.69 -10.33
N GLN A 56 35.64 9.83 -9.76
CA GLN A 56 36.98 10.08 -9.22
C GLN A 56 36.87 10.61 -7.79
N ASP A 57 37.59 9.96 -6.87
CA ASP A 57 37.71 10.30 -5.45
C ASP A 57 36.38 10.59 -4.71
N LEU A 58 35.32 9.81 -4.97
CA LEU A 58 34.03 10.02 -4.32
C LEU A 58 34.07 9.67 -2.83
N TYR A 59 33.93 10.68 -1.99
CA TYR A 59 33.94 10.56 -0.54
C TYR A 59 32.56 10.71 0.10
N GLY A 60 31.67 11.47 -0.55
CA GLY A 60 30.26 11.59 -0.16
C GLY A 60 29.40 12.05 -1.33
N TYR A 61 28.09 11.91 -1.19
CA TYR A 61 27.13 12.34 -2.20
C TYR A 61 25.81 12.79 -1.58
N GLU A 62 25.05 13.55 -2.36
CA GLU A 62 23.65 13.88 -2.13
C GLU A 62 22.88 13.61 -3.43
N ILE A 63 21.88 12.75 -3.37
CA ILE A 63 21.06 12.31 -4.51
C ILE A 63 19.67 12.91 -4.36
N HIS A 64 19.14 13.45 -5.46
CA HIS A 64 17.76 13.92 -5.56
C HIS A 64 17.02 13.07 -6.59
N LEU A 65 15.93 12.45 -6.15
CA LEU A 65 14.98 11.74 -7.01
C LEU A 65 13.63 12.45 -6.99
N THR A 66 12.91 12.36 -8.10
CA THR A 66 11.48 12.68 -8.17
C THR A 66 10.69 11.44 -8.55
N TYR A 67 9.47 11.31 -8.05
CA TYR A 67 8.55 10.23 -8.38
C TYR A 67 7.10 10.74 -8.44
N ASP A 68 6.21 9.97 -9.07
CA ASP A 68 4.77 10.30 -9.07
C ASP A 68 4.10 9.76 -7.79
N PRO A 69 3.74 10.62 -6.82
CA PRO A 69 3.15 10.19 -5.57
C PRO A 69 1.75 9.60 -5.76
N LYS A 70 1.10 9.78 -6.92
CA LYS A 70 -0.17 9.13 -7.22
C LYS A 70 -0.01 7.62 -7.33
N HIS A 71 1.05 7.16 -7.99
CA HIS A 71 1.21 5.75 -8.37
C HIS A 71 2.20 4.98 -7.52
N VAL A 72 3.19 5.64 -6.90
CA VAL A 72 4.15 5.01 -6.00
C VAL A 72 4.33 5.84 -4.73
N ARG A 73 4.79 5.20 -3.66
CA ARG A 73 5.16 5.86 -2.40
C ARG A 73 6.58 5.46 -2.03
N PHE A 74 7.40 6.42 -1.63
CA PHE A 74 8.73 6.12 -1.15
C PHE A 74 8.71 5.33 0.18
N LYS A 75 9.64 4.39 0.33
CA LYS A 75 9.72 3.49 1.49
C LYS A 75 11.00 3.68 2.29
N SER A 76 12.15 3.72 1.60
CA SER A 76 13.46 3.82 2.24
C SER A 76 14.57 4.06 1.22
N ALA A 77 15.65 4.69 1.66
CA ALA A 77 16.92 4.74 0.92
C ALA A 77 18.07 4.13 1.74
N SER A 78 19.07 3.57 1.04
CA SER A 78 20.26 2.98 1.66
C SER A 78 21.49 3.19 0.78
N ALA A 79 22.61 3.54 1.40
CA ALA A 79 23.91 3.54 0.74
C ALA A 79 24.40 2.10 0.54
N LEU A 80 25.20 1.89 -0.50
CA LEU A 80 25.74 0.56 -0.84
C LEU A 80 27.19 0.35 -0.36
N TRP A 81 27.70 1.28 0.43
CA TRP A 81 29.02 1.21 1.05
C TRP A 81 29.00 1.79 2.48
N PRO A 82 29.99 1.47 3.33
CA PRO A 82 29.99 1.89 4.73
C PRO A 82 30.17 3.40 4.90
N GLY A 83 29.44 3.99 5.83
CA GLY A 83 29.53 5.42 6.12
C GLY A 83 28.37 5.90 6.99
N PHE A 84 28.12 7.20 6.94
CA PHE A 84 26.99 7.84 7.60
C PHE A 84 25.99 8.34 6.56
N SER A 85 24.72 8.01 6.74
CA SER A 85 23.63 8.48 5.89
C SER A 85 22.72 9.42 6.69
N VAL A 86 22.27 10.50 6.06
CA VAL A 86 21.23 11.37 6.62
C VAL A 86 19.86 10.74 6.35
N PRO A 87 18.92 10.79 7.32
CA PRO A 87 17.55 10.34 7.09
C PRO A 87 16.94 11.01 5.86
N ASP A 88 16.19 10.23 5.11
CA ASP A 88 15.50 10.60 3.89
C ASP A 88 14.36 11.59 4.19
N SER A 89 14.35 12.73 3.49
CA SER A 89 13.18 13.61 3.44
C SER A 89 12.32 13.23 2.24
N ASP A 90 11.07 12.84 2.51
CA ASP A 90 10.03 12.67 1.49
C ASP A 90 9.07 13.86 1.61
N ASP A 91 9.14 14.77 0.64
CA ASP A 91 8.20 15.89 0.49
C ASP A 91 7.34 15.62 -0.76
N ASP A 92 6.35 14.73 -0.59
CA ASP A 92 5.32 14.35 -1.56
C ASP A 92 5.79 14.30 -3.03
N GLY A 93 6.71 13.37 -3.33
CA GLY A 93 7.20 13.13 -4.69
C GLY A 93 8.66 13.52 -4.90
N GLU A 94 9.32 14.16 -3.93
CA GLU A 94 10.76 14.43 -3.94
C GLU A 94 11.48 13.65 -2.83
N VAL A 95 12.59 12.99 -3.18
CA VAL A 95 13.44 12.26 -2.22
C VAL A 95 14.85 12.81 -2.28
N VAL A 96 15.37 13.20 -1.11
CA VAL A 96 16.78 13.59 -0.95
C VAL A 96 17.48 12.58 -0.04
N PHE A 97 18.61 12.05 -0.50
CA PHE A 97 19.42 11.09 0.25
C PHE A 97 20.90 11.47 0.20
N ALA A 98 21.49 11.70 1.36
CA ALA A 98 22.90 12.04 1.49
C ALA A 98 23.69 10.96 2.24
N HIS A 99 24.92 10.72 1.81
CA HIS A 99 25.82 9.75 2.41
C HIS A 99 27.27 10.24 2.37
N THR A 100 28.06 9.89 3.38
CA THR A 100 29.49 10.20 3.45
C THR A 100 30.28 9.07 4.08
N LYS A 101 31.54 8.88 3.65
CA LYS A 101 32.51 8.08 4.40
C LYS A 101 32.77 8.69 5.78
N LEU A 102 33.27 7.84 6.67
CA LEU A 102 33.79 8.24 7.98
C LEU A 102 35.31 8.06 8.03
N GLY A 103 36.00 8.99 8.69
CA GLY A 103 37.46 8.95 8.90
C GLY A 103 38.29 9.25 7.64
N GLN A 104 39.61 9.27 7.76
CA GLN A 104 40.51 9.60 6.64
C GLN A 104 40.73 8.40 5.69
N THR A 105 39.65 8.03 4.99
CA THR A 105 39.65 6.97 3.98
C THR A 105 39.72 7.57 2.58
N LYS A 106 40.21 6.81 1.60
CA LYS A 106 40.25 7.23 0.20
C LYS A 106 38.83 7.26 -0.38
N GLY A 107 38.56 8.19 -1.29
CA GLY A 107 37.34 8.19 -2.08
C GLY A 107 37.29 7.01 -3.06
N GLU A 108 36.07 6.66 -3.47
CA GLU A 108 35.81 5.63 -4.47
C GLU A 108 36.10 6.13 -5.89
N ASN A 109 36.44 5.21 -6.80
CA ASN A 109 36.78 5.53 -8.18
C ASN A 109 36.15 4.52 -9.14
N GLY A 110 35.93 4.92 -10.39
CA GLY A 110 35.45 4.06 -11.46
C GLY A 110 33.92 3.98 -11.54
N SER A 111 33.41 2.76 -11.74
CA SER A 111 31.98 2.49 -11.89
C SER A 111 31.45 1.73 -10.68
N LEU A 112 30.47 2.31 -9.98
CA LEU A 112 29.89 1.70 -8.78
C LEU A 112 28.43 2.05 -8.58
N ASP A 113 27.69 1.12 -8.00
CA ASP A 113 26.36 1.38 -7.45
C ASP A 113 26.53 2.12 -6.12
N ILE A 114 25.93 3.29 -5.99
CA ILE A 114 26.18 4.19 -4.85
C ILE A 114 25.07 4.14 -3.81
N ALA A 115 23.81 4.00 -4.25
CA ALA A 115 22.64 3.99 -3.39
C ALA A 115 21.50 3.17 -3.99
N LYS A 116 20.65 2.63 -3.12
CA LYS A 116 19.41 1.92 -3.46
C LYS A 116 18.23 2.61 -2.79
N PHE A 117 17.16 2.77 -3.53
CA PHE A 117 15.90 3.36 -3.09
C PHE A 117 14.78 2.34 -3.30
N SER A 118 13.88 2.24 -2.32
CA SER A 118 12.72 1.35 -2.37
C SER A 118 11.43 2.16 -2.37
N PHE A 119 10.47 1.73 -3.18
CA PHE A 119 9.16 2.33 -3.36
C PHE A 119 8.09 1.24 -3.29
N ILE A 120 6.90 1.57 -2.80
CA ILE A 120 5.71 0.72 -2.83
C ILE A 120 4.75 1.23 -3.91
N ALA A 121 4.30 0.34 -4.80
CA ALA A 121 3.25 0.63 -5.76
C ALA A 121 1.92 0.92 -5.05
N LYS A 122 1.34 2.10 -5.26
CA LYS A 122 0.11 2.57 -4.60
C LYS A 122 -1.12 2.44 -5.50
N ASP A 123 -1.01 2.82 -6.76
CA ASP A 123 -2.16 2.86 -7.67
C ASP A 123 -1.75 2.47 -9.09
N SER A 124 -2.64 1.79 -9.81
CA SER A 124 -2.34 1.26 -11.13
C SER A 124 -2.18 2.36 -12.18
N GLY A 125 -1.29 2.15 -13.15
CA GLY A 125 -1.01 3.11 -14.22
C GLY A 125 0.48 3.23 -14.51
N ASP A 126 0.80 4.21 -15.34
CA ASP A 126 2.18 4.55 -15.67
C ASP A 126 2.78 5.40 -14.55
N ALA A 127 3.96 5.01 -14.09
CA ALA A 127 4.74 5.78 -13.14
C ALA A 127 6.16 5.97 -13.66
N ALA A 128 6.87 6.94 -13.07
CA ALA A 128 8.29 7.11 -13.33
C ALA A 128 9.02 7.55 -12.06
N ILE A 129 10.27 7.11 -11.95
CA ILE A 129 11.23 7.62 -10.99
C ILE A 129 12.34 8.27 -11.80
N THR A 130 12.71 9.49 -11.43
CA THR A 130 13.70 10.29 -12.16
C THR A 130 14.79 10.76 -11.21
N LEU A 131 16.03 10.40 -11.51
CA LEU A 131 17.20 11.03 -10.94
C LEU A 131 17.36 12.41 -11.56
N THR A 132 17.26 13.46 -10.75
CA THR A 132 17.31 14.85 -11.22
C THR A 132 18.68 15.48 -10.95
N ARG A 133 19.33 15.07 -9.87
CA ARG A 133 20.60 15.66 -9.43
C ARG A 133 21.42 14.70 -8.57
N VAL A 134 22.74 14.72 -8.77
CA VAL A 134 23.72 14.13 -7.85
C VAL A 134 24.77 15.17 -7.53
N LYS A 135 24.92 15.54 -6.26
CA LYS A 135 26.07 16.30 -5.79
C LYS A 135 27.10 15.32 -5.26
N LEU A 136 28.32 15.38 -5.80
CA LEU A 136 29.48 14.61 -5.37
C LEU A 136 30.33 15.47 -4.43
N VAL A 137 30.97 14.83 -3.46
CA VAL A 137 31.95 15.45 -2.56
C VAL A 137 33.19 14.57 -2.56
N ASP A 138 34.35 15.16 -2.82
CA ASP A 138 35.63 14.45 -2.83
C ASP A 138 36.28 14.39 -1.43
N SER A 139 37.40 13.68 -1.30
CA SER A 139 38.10 13.55 0.00
C SER A 139 38.71 14.87 0.50
N LYS A 140 38.76 15.90 -0.36
CA LYS A 140 39.23 17.27 -0.08
C LYS A 140 38.08 18.25 0.17
N ILE A 141 36.84 17.75 0.28
CA ILE A 141 35.63 18.55 0.55
C ILE A 141 35.30 19.50 -0.62
N GLN A 142 35.80 19.21 -1.82
CA GLN A 142 35.33 19.87 -3.03
C GLN A 142 34.08 19.17 -3.54
N SER A 143 33.13 19.94 -4.09
CA SER A 143 31.89 19.37 -4.58
C SER A 143 31.62 19.71 -6.04
N VAL A 144 31.11 18.73 -6.78
CA VAL A 144 30.63 18.88 -8.17
C VAL A 144 29.17 18.45 -8.22
N VAL A 145 28.35 19.13 -9.01
CA VAL A 145 26.94 18.81 -9.18
C VAL A 145 26.71 18.31 -10.59
N GLU A 146 26.19 17.11 -10.71
CA GLU A 146 25.73 16.52 -11.97
C GLU A 146 24.20 16.59 -12.05
N THR A 147 23.69 17.11 -13.17
CA THR A 147 22.25 17.32 -13.42
C THR A 147 21.77 16.63 -14.69
N SER A 148 22.48 15.61 -15.15
CA SER A 148 22.04 14.80 -16.30
C SER A 148 20.95 13.83 -15.84
N PRO A 149 19.67 14.06 -16.18
CA PRO A 149 18.60 13.28 -15.59
C PRO A 149 18.58 11.86 -16.15
N SER A 150 18.26 10.90 -15.29
CA SER A 150 18.05 9.50 -15.68
C SER A 150 16.66 9.05 -15.21
N LYS A 151 15.88 8.42 -16.10
CA LYS A 151 14.48 8.08 -15.85
C LYS A 151 14.24 6.58 -15.98
N ALA A 152 13.53 6.01 -15.02
CA ALA A 152 13.03 4.65 -15.04
C ALA A 152 11.50 4.69 -15.18
N ALA A 153 10.98 4.13 -16.26
CA ALA A 153 9.55 3.95 -16.45
C ALA A 153 9.06 2.69 -15.72
N LEU A 154 7.89 2.80 -15.10
CA LEU A 154 7.25 1.74 -14.33
C LEU A 154 5.82 1.55 -14.80
N GLN A 155 5.45 0.29 -15.02
CA GLN A 155 4.08 -0.12 -15.29
C GLN A 155 3.48 -0.71 -14.00
N ILE A 156 2.59 0.04 -13.35
CA ILE A 156 1.91 -0.45 -12.15
C ILE A 156 0.64 -1.17 -12.58
N THR A 157 0.63 -2.49 -12.45
CA THR A 157 -0.55 -3.29 -12.74
C THR A 157 -1.54 -3.21 -11.58
N PRO A 158 -2.86 -3.25 -11.85
CA PRO A 158 -3.85 -3.40 -10.79
C PRO A 158 -3.48 -4.58 -9.91
N ALA A 159 -3.76 -4.48 -8.60
CA ALA A 159 -3.69 -5.66 -7.75
C ALA A 159 -4.54 -6.75 -8.41
N LEU A 160 -3.94 -7.91 -8.70
CA LEU A 160 -4.75 -9.05 -9.11
C LEU A 160 -5.77 -9.27 -8.00
N PRO A 161 -7.08 -9.37 -8.30
CA PRO A 161 -8.03 -9.80 -7.29
C PRO A 161 -7.48 -11.11 -6.72
N PRO A 162 -7.31 -11.24 -5.39
CA PRO A 162 -6.71 -12.43 -4.83
C PRO A 162 -7.57 -13.61 -5.26
N THR A 163 -6.96 -14.49 -6.03
CA THR A 163 -7.61 -15.70 -6.51
C THR A 163 -7.65 -16.68 -5.35
N PHE A 164 -8.84 -16.80 -4.75
CA PHE A 164 -9.07 -17.75 -3.67
C PHE A 164 -9.27 -19.16 -4.24
N THR A 165 -8.57 -20.13 -3.67
CA THR A 165 -8.56 -21.51 -4.18
C THR A 165 -9.86 -22.27 -3.86
N ASP A 166 -10.65 -21.79 -2.89
CA ASP A 166 -11.80 -22.47 -2.30
C ASP A 166 -13.15 -21.81 -2.62
N ILE A 167 -13.20 -20.90 -3.59
CA ILE A 167 -14.44 -20.26 -4.05
C ILE A 167 -14.87 -20.67 -5.46
N ASN A 168 -14.12 -21.56 -6.12
CA ASN A 168 -14.51 -22.06 -7.44
C ASN A 168 -15.81 -22.88 -7.34
N GLY A 169 -16.81 -22.53 -8.17
CA GLY A 169 -18.15 -23.11 -8.10
C GLY A 169 -18.98 -22.71 -6.88
N HIS A 170 -18.46 -21.86 -5.98
CA HIS A 170 -19.20 -21.39 -4.82
C HIS A 170 -20.22 -20.32 -5.20
N TRP A 171 -21.45 -20.39 -4.67
CA TRP A 171 -22.54 -19.45 -5.00
C TRP A 171 -22.16 -17.98 -4.73
N ALA A 172 -21.39 -17.74 -3.67
CA ALA A 172 -20.94 -16.41 -3.28
C ALA A 172 -19.65 -15.94 -3.98
N ARG A 173 -19.15 -16.65 -4.99
CA ARG A 173 -17.86 -16.33 -5.64
C ARG A 173 -17.75 -14.88 -6.08
N LEU A 174 -18.72 -14.39 -6.85
CA LEU A 174 -18.73 -13.02 -7.38
C LEU A 174 -18.81 -11.98 -6.26
N ALA A 175 -19.65 -12.24 -5.25
CA ALA A 175 -19.75 -11.38 -4.07
C ALA A 175 -18.42 -11.31 -3.30
N ILE A 176 -17.71 -12.43 -3.15
CA ILE A 176 -16.41 -12.47 -2.47
C ILE A 176 -15.36 -11.69 -3.28
N GLU A 177 -15.29 -11.91 -4.59
CA GLU A 177 -14.37 -11.18 -5.50
C GLU A 177 -14.63 -9.67 -5.45
N GLU A 178 -15.89 -9.25 -5.48
CA GLU A 178 -16.28 -7.83 -5.40
C GLU A 178 -15.94 -7.21 -4.04
N ALA A 179 -16.33 -7.86 -2.93
CA ALA A 179 -16.05 -7.38 -1.58
C ALA A 179 -14.55 -7.23 -1.32
N THR A 180 -13.76 -8.12 -1.90
CA THR A 180 -12.30 -8.07 -1.85
C THR A 180 -11.75 -6.90 -2.66
N ARG A 181 -12.30 -6.63 -3.86
CA ARG A 181 -11.95 -5.46 -4.68
C ARG A 181 -12.31 -4.15 -3.99
N ILE A 182 -13.44 -4.09 -3.31
CA ILE A 182 -13.86 -2.93 -2.49
C ILE A 182 -12.96 -2.78 -1.26
N GLY A 183 -12.36 -3.88 -0.79
CA GLY A 183 -11.33 -3.86 0.26
C GLY A 183 -11.86 -4.01 1.69
N PHE A 184 -13.13 -4.41 1.88
CA PHE A 184 -13.68 -4.62 3.23
C PHE A 184 -13.49 -6.05 3.76
N VAL A 185 -13.07 -6.98 2.91
CA VAL A 185 -12.64 -8.33 3.27
C VAL A 185 -11.30 -8.71 2.64
N SER A 186 -10.64 -9.65 3.28
CA SER A 186 -9.45 -10.34 2.75
C SER A 186 -9.60 -11.85 2.99
N GLY A 187 -8.86 -12.63 2.23
CA GLY A 187 -8.64 -14.05 2.53
C GLY A 187 -7.47 -14.26 3.48
N TYR A 188 -7.04 -15.52 3.55
CA TYR A 188 -5.97 -15.99 4.42
C TYR A 188 -4.64 -16.13 3.65
N PRO A 189 -3.48 -16.17 4.35
CA PRO A 189 -2.17 -16.33 3.72
C PRO A 189 -2.02 -17.61 2.87
N ASP A 190 -2.83 -18.63 3.14
CA ASP A 190 -2.90 -19.90 2.40
C ASP A 190 -3.69 -19.81 1.08
N ARG A 191 -4.07 -18.59 0.65
CA ARG A 191 -4.90 -18.30 -0.53
C ARG A 191 -6.34 -18.84 -0.46
N THR A 192 -6.86 -19.11 0.74
CA THR A 192 -8.28 -19.44 0.94
C THR A 192 -9.09 -18.21 1.36
N PHE A 193 -10.40 -18.21 1.10
CA PHE A 193 -11.36 -17.26 1.69
C PHE A 193 -12.15 -17.86 2.85
N ARG A 194 -12.35 -19.18 2.84
CA ARG A 194 -13.16 -19.98 3.77
C ARG A 194 -14.62 -19.53 3.78
N PRO A 195 -15.32 -19.54 2.63
CA PRO A 195 -16.66 -18.97 2.48
C PRO A 195 -17.70 -19.62 3.40
N ASN A 196 -17.53 -20.90 3.72
CA ASN A 196 -18.44 -21.66 4.56
C ASN A 196 -18.08 -21.63 6.06
N ALA A 197 -16.95 -21.02 6.44
CA ALA A 197 -16.58 -20.90 7.83
C ALA A 197 -17.59 -20.02 8.58
N LYS A 198 -17.93 -20.41 9.80
CA LYS A 198 -18.71 -19.57 10.72
C LYS A 198 -17.83 -18.41 11.18
N ILE A 199 -18.45 -17.25 11.35
CA ILE A 199 -17.77 -16.05 11.85
C ILE A 199 -18.32 -15.64 13.20
N ASN A 200 -17.46 -15.03 14.00
CA ASN A 200 -17.86 -14.44 15.27
C ASN A 200 -18.33 -12.99 15.14
N ARG A 201 -18.90 -12.47 16.22
CA ARG A 201 -19.43 -11.10 16.28
C ARG A 201 -18.38 -10.03 16.02
N ALA A 202 -17.14 -10.21 16.50
CA ALA A 202 -16.05 -9.27 16.24
C ALA A 202 -15.62 -9.24 14.77
N GLU A 203 -15.52 -10.40 14.12
CA GLU A 203 -15.23 -10.51 12.69
C GLU A 203 -16.32 -9.82 11.86
N PHE A 204 -17.58 -10.06 12.19
CA PHE A 204 -18.69 -9.42 11.49
C PHE A 204 -18.68 -7.89 11.68
N ALA A 205 -18.49 -7.41 12.91
CA ALA A 205 -18.36 -5.98 13.20
C ALA A 205 -17.24 -5.31 12.39
N ALA A 206 -16.09 -5.98 12.26
CA ALA A 206 -14.98 -5.49 11.44
C ALA A 206 -15.30 -5.46 9.95
N MET A 207 -15.98 -6.49 9.42
CA MET A 207 -16.41 -6.52 8.02
C MET A 207 -17.41 -5.39 7.73
N LEU A 208 -18.42 -5.22 8.59
CA LEU A 208 -19.45 -4.20 8.44
C LEU A 208 -18.85 -2.79 8.53
N ALA A 209 -18.06 -2.50 9.57
CA ALA A 209 -17.44 -1.19 9.76
C ALA A 209 -16.54 -0.78 8.59
N ARG A 210 -15.78 -1.72 8.01
CA ARG A 210 -14.98 -1.43 6.79
C ARG A 210 -15.87 -1.24 5.56
N GLY A 211 -16.88 -2.10 5.39
CA GLY A 211 -17.76 -2.10 4.22
C GLY A 211 -18.48 -0.77 4.07
N VAL A 212 -19.18 -0.34 5.12
CA VAL A 212 -19.96 0.91 5.11
C VAL A 212 -19.17 2.11 5.64
N LYS A 213 -17.85 1.95 5.83
CA LYS A 213 -16.91 3.00 6.25
C LYS A 213 -17.32 3.73 7.54
N LEU A 214 -17.75 2.99 8.56
CA LEU A 214 -18.09 3.57 9.87
C LEU A 214 -16.87 4.17 10.54
N THR A 215 -17.01 5.40 11.01
CA THR A 215 -15.98 6.13 11.75
C THR A 215 -16.54 6.64 13.08
N ALA A 216 -15.80 6.44 14.16
CA ALA A 216 -16.09 7.11 15.42
C ALA A 216 -15.57 8.55 15.39
N ALA A 217 -16.34 9.49 15.93
CA ALA A 217 -15.84 10.82 16.25
C ALA A 217 -15.02 10.75 17.55
N GLY A 218 -13.70 10.56 17.43
CA GLY A 218 -12.75 10.54 18.56
C GLY A 218 -12.50 9.16 19.18
N GLU A 219 -11.85 9.14 20.35
CA GLU A 219 -11.59 7.91 21.11
C GLU A 219 -12.90 7.37 21.72
N SER A 220 -13.63 6.57 20.95
CA SER A 220 -14.82 5.89 21.47
C SER A 220 -14.41 4.77 22.42
N ARG A 221 -14.54 5.04 23.72
CA ARG A 221 -14.37 4.04 24.77
C ARG A 221 -15.51 3.02 24.69
N LEU A 222 -15.16 1.75 24.55
CA LEU A 222 -16.11 0.64 24.61
C LEU A 222 -16.62 0.47 26.05
N ASP A 223 -17.91 0.73 26.28
CA ASP A 223 -18.55 0.54 27.59
C ASP A 223 -19.23 -0.84 27.70
N TYR A 224 -18.48 -1.88 27.37
CA TYR A 224 -18.91 -3.27 27.55
C TYR A 224 -18.20 -3.89 28.77
N ALA A 225 -18.94 -4.71 29.52
CA ALA A 225 -18.42 -5.44 30.68
C ALA A 225 -17.28 -6.42 30.33
N ASP A 226 -17.20 -6.87 29.07
CA ASP A 226 -16.17 -7.74 28.51
C ASP A 226 -15.28 -7.01 27.48
N SER A 227 -15.21 -5.67 27.54
CA SER A 227 -14.43 -4.86 26.60
C SER A 227 -12.92 -5.16 26.63
N ASP A 228 -12.40 -5.60 27.77
CA ASP A 228 -11.01 -6.01 27.99
C ASP A 228 -10.66 -7.34 27.29
N GLN A 229 -11.66 -8.17 27.00
CA GLN A 229 -11.50 -9.43 26.28
C GLN A 229 -11.51 -9.27 24.77
N ILE A 230 -11.96 -8.11 24.26
CA ILE A 230 -12.05 -7.85 22.82
C ILE A 230 -10.62 -7.78 22.24
N PRO A 231 -10.30 -8.57 21.19
CA PRO A 231 -8.98 -8.51 20.58
C PRO A 231 -8.63 -7.10 20.09
N LYS A 232 -7.37 -6.69 20.29
CA LYS A 232 -6.88 -5.35 19.88
C LYS A 232 -7.17 -5.01 18.41
N TRP A 233 -7.12 -6.01 17.52
CA TRP A 233 -7.42 -5.81 16.11
C TRP A 233 -8.90 -5.49 15.84
N ALA A 234 -9.82 -5.98 16.68
CA ALA A 234 -11.26 -5.81 16.52
C ALA A 234 -11.78 -4.56 17.22
N ALA A 235 -11.14 -4.17 18.33
CA ALA A 235 -11.52 -3.03 19.16
C ALA A 235 -11.89 -1.75 18.38
N PRO A 236 -11.09 -1.23 17.43
CA PRO A 236 -11.45 -0.01 16.71
C PRO A 236 -12.73 -0.17 15.87
N TYR A 237 -12.96 -1.33 15.29
CA TYR A 237 -14.15 -1.58 14.47
C TYR A 237 -15.41 -1.75 15.32
N VAL A 238 -15.30 -2.44 16.45
CA VAL A 238 -16.39 -2.55 17.42
C VAL A 238 -16.73 -1.16 17.97
N ALA A 239 -15.74 -0.32 18.22
CA ALA A 239 -15.95 1.06 18.67
C ALA A 239 -16.68 1.89 17.62
N ASN A 240 -16.22 1.87 16.36
CA ASN A 240 -16.89 2.58 15.27
C ASN A 240 -18.34 2.12 15.06
N ALA A 241 -18.58 0.80 15.08
CA ALA A 241 -19.92 0.25 14.90
C ALA A 241 -20.84 0.53 16.11
N THR A 242 -20.29 0.60 17.33
CA THR A 242 -21.06 1.01 18.52
C THR A 242 -21.40 2.49 18.47
N ALA A 243 -20.43 3.36 18.12
CA ALA A 243 -20.64 4.80 17.99
C ALA A 243 -21.67 5.16 16.91
N ALA A 244 -21.72 4.38 15.83
CA ALA A 244 -22.71 4.51 14.77
C ALA A 244 -24.10 3.95 15.14
N GLY A 245 -24.27 3.35 16.33
CA GLY A 245 -25.53 2.70 16.73
C GLY A 245 -25.80 1.36 16.05
N ALA A 246 -24.89 0.89 15.19
CA ALA A 246 -25.01 -0.41 14.51
C ALA A 246 -24.94 -1.59 15.47
N ILE A 247 -24.23 -1.44 16.60
CA ILE A 247 -24.14 -2.44 17.65
C ILE A 247 -24.74 -1.89 18.94
N VAL A 248 -25.71 -2.62 19.47
CA VAL A 248 -26.17 -2.49 20.84
C VAL A 248 -25.83 -3.81 21.52
N GLY A 249 -25.05 -3.75 22.61
CA GLY A 249 -24.65 -4.93 23.39
C GLY A 249 -25.85 -5.70 23.97
N TYR A 250 -25.57 -6.80 24.64
CA TYR A 250 -26.60 -7.57 25.34
C TYR A 250 -27.07 -6.84 26.61
N SER A 251 -28.19 -7.30 27.17
CA SER A 251 -28.80 -6.72 28.38
C SER A 251 -27.89 -6.79 29.62
N ASP A 252 -26.93 -7.70 29.65
CA ASP A 252 -25.90 -7.82 30.70
C ASP A 252 -24.69 -6.88 30.48
N ARG A 253 -24.81 -5.95 29.52
CA ARG A 253 -23.75 -5.02 29.07
C ARG A 253 -22.53 -5.69 28.44
N THR A 254 -22.66 -6.92 27.94
CA THR A 254 -21.56 -7.59 27.20
C THR A 254 -21.67 -7.41 25.69
N PHE A 255 -20.55 -7.54 24.98
CA PHE A 255 -20.49 -7.63 23.52
C PHE A 255 -20.39 -9.07 23.01
N ARG A 256 -19.76 -9.97 23.77
CA ARG A 256 -19.54 -11.40 23.47
C ARG A 256 -18.81 -11.62 22.14
N TRP A 257 -17.65 -11.00 22.01
CA TRP A 257 -16.88 -10.90 20.76
C TRP A 257 -16.64 -12.23 20.04
N SER A 258 -16.43 -13.32 20.78
CA SER A 258 -16.05 -14.64 20.28
C SER A 258 -17.23 -15.53 19.92
N ASN A 259 -18.46 -15.14 20.29
CA ASN A 259 -19.64 -15.91 19.93
C ASN A 259 -19.87 -15.87 18.42
N ASN A 260 -20.22 -17.02 17.84
CA ASN A 260 -20.69 -17.06 16.45
C ASN A 260 -21.92 -16.17 16.31
N ILE A 261 -21.91 -15.31 15.29
CA ILE A 261 -23.02 -14.39 15.06
C ILE A 261 -24.22 -15.14 14.49
N THR A 262 -25.40 -14.86 15.03
CA THR A 262 -26.67 -15.38 14.52
C THR A 262 -27.17 -14.57 13.33
N ARG A 263 -28.03 -15.16 12.51
CA ARG A 263 -28.64 -14.46 11.36
C ARG A 263 -29.46 -13.24 11.81
N ALA A 264 -30.16 -13.33 12.94
CA ALA A 264 -30.89 -12.20 13.51
C ALA A 264 -29.95 -11.05 13.91
N GLU A 265 -28.89 -11.33 14.66
CA GLU A 265 -27.92 -10.31 15.07
C GLU A 265 -27.23 -9.64 13.87
N MET A 266 -26.83 -10.44 12.89
CA MET A 266 -26.22 -9.95 11.65
C MET A 266 -27.17 -9.00 10.90
N THR A 267 -28.45 -9.37 10.80
CA THR A 267 -29.47 -8.55 10.12
C THR A 267 -29.73 -7.24 10.86
N VAL A 268 -29.89 -7.30 12.18
CA VAL A 268 -30.10 -6.13 13.03
C VAL A 268 -28.93 -5.15 12.91
N MET A 269 -27.70 -5.66 12.97
CA MET A 269 -26.50 -4.82 12.82
C MET A 269 -26.42 -4.12 11.45
N ILE A 270 -26.79 -4.81 10.37
CA ILE A 270 -26.80 -4.24 9.01
C ILE A 270 -27.85 -3.14 8.89
N ILE A 271 -29.07 -3.39 9.36
CA ILE A 271 -30.15 -2.41 9.28
C ILE A 271 -29.85 -1.18 10.13
N ARG A 272 -29.29 -1.35 11.33
CA ARG A 272 -28.89 -0.21 12.16
C ARG A 272 -27.70 0.57 11.60
N ALA A 273 -26.79 -0.11 10.90
CA ALA A 273 -25.73 0.57 10.15
C ALA A 273 -26.23 1.28 8.88
N SER A 274 -27.46 0.98 8.45
CA SER A 274 -28.12 1.65 7.35
C SER A 274 -28.93 2.86 7.86
N SER A 275 -29.18 3.82 6.99
CA SER A 275 -30.11 4.93 7.27
C SER A 275 -31.55 4.60 6.85
N LEU A 276 -31.92 3.31 6.77
CA LEU A 276 -33.25 2.88 6.34
C LEU A 276 -34.28 3.09 7.44
N GLU A 277 -35.49 3.51 7.04
CA GLU A 277 -36.64 3.59 7.93
C GLU A 277 -37.18 2.18 8.23
N LEU A 278 -37.51 1.93 9.49
CA LEU A 278 -38.00 0.62 9.92
C LEU A 278 -39.47 0.41 9.51
N SER A 279 -39.75 -0.77 8.94
CA SER A 279 -41.10 -1.25 8.65
C SER A 279 -41.81 -1.74 9.93
N GLN A 280 -42.25 -0.79 10.76
CA GLN A 280 -42.92 -1.08 12.04
C GLN A 280 -44.22 -1.87 11.82
N GLY A 281 -44.37 -2.98 12.57
CA GLY A 281 -45.63 -3.75 12.62
C GLY A 281 -46.03 -4.46 11.32
N THR A 282 -45.13 -4.57 10.35
CA THR A 282 -45.37 -5.29 9.09
C THR A 282 -44.83 -6.71 9.20
N PRO A 283 -45.59 -7.75 8.81
CA PRO A 283 -45.08 -9.11 8.79
C PRO A 283 -43.84 -9.25 7.91
N SER A 284 -42.84 -10.01 8.36
CA SER A 284 -41.61 -10.22 7.60
C SER A 284 -41.86 -11.00 6.30
N GLY A 285 -42.92 -11.81 6.27
CA GLY A 285 -43.23 -12.69 5.14
C GLY A 285 -42.36 -13.94 5.05
N PHE A 286 -41.56 -14.24 6.08
CA PHE A 286 -40.89 -15.53 6.23
C PHE A 286 -41.85 -16.62 6.71
N ALA A 287 -41.59 -17.88 6.34
CA ALA A 287 -42.44 -19.00 6.75
C ALA A 287 -42.38 -19.28 8.26
N ASP A 288 -41.32 -18.84 8.94
CA ASP A 288 -41.11 -18.89 10.38
C ASP A 288 -41.22 -17.51 11.05
N ASP A 289 -42.04 -16.61 10.50
CA ASP A 289 -42.25 -15.25 11.02
C ASP A 289 -42.49 -15.21 12.54
N GLY A 290 -43.37 -16.08 13.04
CA GLY A 290 -43.68 -16.19 14.48
C GLY A 290 -42.55 -16.70 15.37
N LYS A 291 -41.40 -17.09 14.79
CA LYS A 291 -40.17 -17.48 15.53
C LYS A 291 -39.11 -16.39 15.51
N ILE A 292 -39.36 -15.25 14.85
CA ILE A 292 -38.47 -14.10 14.86
C ILE A 292 -38.57 -13.42 16.23
N PRO A 293 -37.46 -13.23 16.96
CA PRO A 293 -37.49 -12.54 18.25
C PRO A 293 -37.99 -11.10 18.10
N VAL A 294 -38.78 -10.64 19.08
CA VAL A 294 -39.35 -9.28 19.10
C VAL A 294 -38.29 -8.19 18.91
N TRP A 295 -37.10 -8.36 19.53
CA TRP A 295 -36.00 -7.38 19.44
C TRP A 295 -35.36 -7.25 18.05
N ALA A 296 -35.63 -8.19 17.14
CA ALA A 296 -35.10 -8.19 15.77
C ALA A 296 -36.21 -8.01 14.72
N TYR A 297 -37.48 -7.97 15.13
CA TYR A 297 -38.59 -8.19 14.22
C TYR A 297 -38.69 -7.09 13.16
N ASP A 298 -38.58 -5.82 13.58
CA ASP A 298 -38.68 -4.69 12.68
C ASP A 298 -37.49 -4.63 11.71
N GLU A 299 -36.27 -4.86 12.19
CA GLU A 299 -35.09 -4.91 11.33
C GLU A 299 -35.17 -6.06 10.32
N VAL A 300 -35.61 -7.25 10.75
CA VAL A 300 -35.77 -8.41 9.85
C VAL A 300 -36.85 -8.16 8.80
N SER A 301 -37.98 -7.58 9.21
CA SER A 301 -39.08 -7.24 8.29
C SER A 301 -38.65 -6.16 7.28
N THR A 302 -37.92 -5.15 7.75
CA THR A 302 -37.33 -4.10 6.90
C THR A 302 -36.37 -4.71 5.89
N ALA A 303 -35.41 -5.53 6.36
CA ALA A 303 -34.40 -6.16 5.51
C ALA A 303 -35.02 -7.04 4.42
N LYS A 304 -36.14 -7.72 4.72
CA LYS A 304 -36.86 -8.53 3.74
C LYS A 304 -37.63 -7.67 2.74
N ALA A 305 -38.32 -6.62 3.21
CA ALA A 305 -39.07 -5.70 2.37
C ALA A 305 -38.16 -4.94 1.38
N THR A 306 -36.95 -4.58 1.79
CA THR A 306 -35.97 -3.88 0.96
C THR A 306 -35.13 -4.80 0.07
N GLY A 307 -35.30 -6.13 0.20
CA GLY A 307 -34.56 -7.12 -0.57
C GLY A 307 -33.12 -7.36 -0.11
N LEU A 308 -32.70 -6.81 1.04
CA LEU A 308 -31.37 -7.02 1.62
C LEU A 308 -31.13 -8.48 2.01
N ILE A 309 -32.18 -9.15 2.48
CA ILE A 309 -32.14 -10.56 2.87
C ILE A 309 -33.16 -11.40 2.11
N GLN A 310 -32.77 -12.64 1.85
CA GLN A 310 -33.65 -13.68 1.32
C GLN A 310 -33.77 -14.81 2.34
N GLY A 311 -34.85 -15.60 2.20
CA GLY A 311 -35.07 -16.77 3.03
C GLY A 311 -34.14 -17.90 2.60
N LYS A 312 -33.82 -18.78 3.55
CA LYS A 312 -33.22 -20.08 3.26
C LYS A 312 -34.27 -20.99 2.61
N SER A 313 -33.96 -22.29 2.49
CA SER A 313 -34.90 -23.31 2.02
C SER A 313 -36.26 -23.16 2.71
N ASN A 314 -37.35 -23.31 1.94
CA ASN A 314 -38.73 -23.11 2.38
C ASN A 314 -39.05 -21.68 2.88
N ASN A 315 -38.29 -20.67 2.41
CA ASN A 315 -38.47 -19.27 2.81
C ASN A 315 -38.37 -19.07 4.34
N LEU A 316 -37.47 -19.80 4.99
CA LEU A 316 -37.19 -19.65 6.42
C LEU A 316 -36.16 -18.54 6.66
N PHE A 317 -36.39 -17.70 7.67
CA PHE A 317 -35.39 -16.78 8.17
C PHE A 317 -34.32 -17.50 8.98
N ASP A 318 -34.69 -18.41 9.90
CA ASP A 318 -33.75 -19.11 10.78
C ASP A 318 -32.93 -18.16 11.68
N SER A 319 -33.64 -17.46 12.57
CA SER A 319 -33.11 -16.40 13.46
C SER A 319 -31.83 -16.79 14.21
N PHE A 320 -31.77 -18.01 14.72
CA PHE A 320 -30.70 -18.50 15.59
C PHE A 320 -29.61 -19.26 14.83
N GLY A 321 -29.79 -19.50 13.53
CA GLY A 321 -28.77 -20.11 12.69
C GLY A 321 -27.52 -19.24 12.63
N THR A 322 -26.34 -19.85 12.77
CA THR A 322 -25.06 -19.14 12.69
C THR A 322 -24.72 -18.78 11.25
N ALA A 323 -24.22 -17.57 11.03
CA ALA A 323 -23.88 -17.07 9.70
C ALA A 323 -22.52 -17.58 9.22
N SER A 324 -22.41 -17.88 7.93
CA SER A 324 -21.11 -18.09 7.27
C SER A 324 -20.47 -16.77 6.86
N ARG A 325 -19.15 -16.81 6.62
CA ARG A 325 -18.40 -15.67 6.08
C ARG A 325 -18.95 -15.19 4.74
N ALA A 326 -19.40 -16.11 3.88
CA ALA A 326 -20.02 -15.79 2.60
C ALA A 326 -21.39 -15.11 2.75
N GLU A 327 -22.22 -15.55 3.69
CA GLU A 327 -23.51 -14.91 4.00
C GLU A 327 -23.29 -13.46 4.47
N ALA A 328 -22.33 -13.26 5.38
CA ALA A 328 -21.97 -11.93 5.87
C ALA A 328 -21.50 -10.99 4.75
N VAL A 329 -20.60 -11.46 3.88
CA VAL A 329 -20.15 -10.68 2.70
C VAL A 329 -21.32 -10.27 1.83
N THR A 330 -22.19 -11.23 1.50
CA THR A 330 -23.30 -11.00 0.59
C THR A 330 -24.28 -9.97 1.14
N MET A 331 -24.60 -10.05 2.45
CA MET A 331 -25.54 -9.11 3.06
C MET A 331 -24.96 -7.70 3.18
N ILE A 332 -23.65 -7.55 3.47
CA ILE A 332 -22.99 -6.24 3.46
C ILE A 332 -22.96 -5.66 2.04
N LEU A 333 -22.67 -6.47 1.01
CA LEU A 333 -22.70 -6.01 -0.38
C LEU A 333 -24.10 -5.57 -0.82
N ASN A 334 -25.14 -6.32 -0.46
CA ASN A 334 -26.52 -5.94 -0.76
C ASN A 334 -26.86 -4.55 -0.19
N LEU A 335 -26.37 -4.25 1.03
CA LEU A 335 -26.52 -2.92 1.62
C LEU A 335 -25.78 -1.84 0.83
N LEU A 336 -24.54 -2.10 0.43
CA LEU A 336 -23.75 -1.16 -0.37
C LEU A 336 -24.43 -0.85 -1.71
N HIS A 337 -24.93 -1.87 -2.41
CA HIS A 337 -25.67 -1.69 -3.67
C HIS A 337 -27.02 -0.98 -3.48
N GLN A 338 -27.59 -1.01 -2.28
CA GLN A 338 -28.82 -0.27 -1.99
C GLN A 338 -28.56 1.23 -1.78
N SER A 339 -27.38 1.60 -1.26
CA SER A 339 -26.99 3.01 -1.09
C SER A 339 -26.62 3.73 -2.39
N GLU A 340 -26.42 2.98 -3.48
CA GLU A 340 -26.06 3.51 -4.81
C GLU A 340 -27.29 3.76 -5.72
N LYS A 341 -28.50 3.40 -5.27
CA LYS A 341 -29.75 3.60 -6.00
C LYS A 341 -30.46 4.86 -5.55
#